data_AF-A0A538QR92-F1
#
_entry.id   AF-A0A538QR92-F1
#
_cell.length_a   1.000
_cell.length_b   1.000
_cell.length_c   1.000
_cell.angle_alpha   90.00
_cell.angle_beta   90.00
_cell.angle_gamma   90.00
#
_symmetry.space_group_name_H-M   'P 1'
#
loop_
_entity.id
_entity.type
_entity.pdbx_description
1 polymer ?
#
loop_
_entity_poly.entity_id
_entity_poly.type
_entity_poly.pdbx_seq_one_letter_code
_entity_poly.pdbx_strand_id
1 'polypeptide(L)'
;MAEIEDAGAADAAVLGGCPCLADGAQIEGTSAPRDTLTLTEVAFRDLPGWADDHVAEAVPSFLRSCEKLAQLADGAPVGSDGHGGAARQWRKACRAAARVAADSDAAARAMFETEFVAYAASGTAGPTGKLTGYYVAEIHASKK
;
A
#
# COMPACT_ATOMS: atom_id res chain seq x y z
N MET A 1 -34.19 -54.21 -41.86
CA MET A 1 -33.93 -55.53 -41.25
C MET A 1 -32.67 -55.30 -40.41
N ALA A 2 -32.80 -54.93 -39.12
CA ALA A 2 -33.00 -55.83 -37.96
C ALA A 2 -31.72 -56.70 -37.78
N GLU A 3 -30.99 -56.83 -36.67
CA GLU A 3 -31.16 -56.67 -35.20
C GLU A 3 -29.76 -56.49 -34.52
N ILE A 4 -29.58 -55.72 -33.44
CA ILE A 4 -29.42 -56.05 -31.98
C ILE A 4 -28.29 -57.05 -31.60
N GLU A 5 -27.48 -56.67 -30.58
CA GLU A 5 -26.88 -57.44 -29.44
C GLU A 5 -25.44 -56.94 -29.12
N ASP A 6 -25.20 -56.23 -28.01
CA ASP A 6 -24.92 -56.61 -26.61
C ASP A 6 -23.42 -56.81 -26.25
N ALA A 7 -23.12 -56.34 -25.04
CA ALA A 7 -21.92 -56.23 -24.22
C ALA A 7 -20.62 -56.97 -24.62
N GLY A 8 -19.52 -56.24 -24.41
CA GLY A 8 -18.18 -56.80 -24.24
C GLY A 8 -17.31 -55.84 -23.43
N ALA A 9 -17.22 -56.07 -22.11
CA ALA A 9 -16.17 -55.52 -21.28
C ALA A 9 -14.91 -56.38 -21.41
N ALA A 10 -13.74 -55.76 -21.55
CA ALA A 10 -12.46 -56.37 -21.24
C ALA A 10 -11.54 -55.33 -20.60
N ASP A 11 -11.14 -55.66 -19.38
CA ASP A 11 -10.11 -55.03 -18.56
C ASP A 11 -8.75 -54.98 -19.26
N ALA A 12 -8.04 -53.86 -19.12
CA ALA A 12 -6.58 -53.84 -19.12
C ALA A 12 -6.09 -52.62 -18.34
N ALA A 13 -5.63 -52.86 -17.13
CA ALA A 13 -4.93 -51.92 -16.30
C ALA A 13 -3.67 -51.39 -17.01
N VAL A 14 -3.62 -50.08 -17.25
CA VAL A 14 -2.37 -49.35 -17.45
C VAL A 14 -2.11 -48.53 -16.18
N LEU A 15 -1.13 -49.00 -15.43
CA LEU A 15 -0.37 -48.19 -14.47
C LEU A 15 0.36 -47.11 -15.28
N GLY A 16 -0.06 -45.86 -15.19
CA GLY A 16 0.56 -44.82 -16.02
C GLY A 16 0.18 -43.42 -15.61
N GLY A 17 0.92 -42.88 -14.63
CA GLY A 17 1.05 -41.45 -14.38
C GLY A 17 -0.21 -40.78 -13.89
N CYS A 18 -0.26 -40.44 -12.60
CA CYS A 18 -0.97 -39.23 -12.21
C CYS A 18 -0.33 -38.12 -13.05
N PRO A 19 -1.03 -37.49 -14.02
CA PRO A 19 -0.50 -36.30 -14.62
C PRO A 19 -0.37 -35.34 -13.45
N CYS A 20 0.86 -35.02 -13.06
CA CYS A 20 1.13 -33.78 -12.37
C CYS A 20 0.38 -32.75 -13.22
N LEU A 21 -0.76 -32.26 -12.73
CA LEU A 21 -1.42 -31.11 -13.31
C LEU A 21 -0.29 -30.13 -13.50
N ALA A 22 -0.03 -29.77 -14.76
CA ALA A 22 0.94 -28.75 -15.07
C ALA A 22 0.60 -27.59 -14.15
N ASP A 23 1.49 -27.33 -13.20
CA ASP A 23 1.38 -26.27 -12.22
C ASP A 23 1.58 -24.98 -13.02
N GLY A 24 0.53 -24.64 -13.77
CA GLY A 24 0.33 -23.36 -14.42
C GLY A 24 -0.11 -22.36 -13.38
N ALA A 25 0.55 -22.35 -12.22
CA ALA A 25 0.62 -21.17 -11.39
C ALA A 25 1.43 -20.15 -12.19
N GLN A 26 0.73 -19.41 -13.05
CA GLN A 26 1.21 -18.18 -13.65
C GLN A 26 1.37 -17.17 -12.50
N ILE A 27 2.47 -17.31 -11.76
CA ILE A 27 2.93 -16.31 -10.82
C ILE A 27 3.83 -15.38 -11.63
N GLU A 28 3.34 -14.16 -11.82
CA GLU A 28 4.00 -12.95 -12.32
C GLU A 28 3.75 -12.53 -13.78
N GLY A 29 3.36 -11.26 -13.91
CA GLY A 29 4.14 -10.41 -14.80
C GLY A 29 3.40 -9.66 -15.90
N THR A 30 2.17 -9.19 -15.69
CA THR A 30 1.79 -7.93 -16.34
C THR A 30 1.76 -6.86 -15.25
N SER A 31 2.72 -5.94 -15.28
CA SER A 31 2.55 -4.72 -14.48
C SER A 31 1.28 -4.09 -15.01
N ALA A 32 0.23 -4.04 -14.19
CA ALA A 32 -0.96 -3.29 -14.54
C ALA A 32 -0.51 -1.90 -15.05
N PRO A 33 -1.13 -1.37 -16.12
CA PRO A 33 -0.81 -0.05 -16.62
C PRO A 33 -0.75 0.92 -15.45
N ARG A 34 0.34 1.71 -15.35
CA ARG A 34 0.48 2.69 -14.29
C ARG A 34 -0.68 3.68 -14.42
N ASP A 35 -1.45 3.80 -13.35
CA ASP A 35 -2.54 4.76 -13.31
C ASP A 35 -1.98 6.19 -13.26
N THR A 36 -2.77 7.18 -13.69
CA THR A 36 -2.40 8.59 -13.62
C THR A 36 -3.01 9.22 -12.38
N LEU A 37 -2.15 9.74 -11.49
CA LEU A 37 -2.57 10.41 -10.27
C LEU A 37 -3.05 11.83 -10.56
N THR A 38 -4.29 12.12 -10.16
CA THR A 38 -4.83 13.49 -10.06
C THR A 38 -4.96 13.86 -8.59
N LEU A 39 -4.48 15.05 -8.22
CA LEU A 39 -4.57 15.61 -6.87
C LEU A 39 -5.47 16.84 -6.88
N THR A 40 -6.55 16.79 -6.10
CA THR A 40 -7.49 17.91 -5.93
C THR A 40 -7.41 18.38 -4.48
N GLU A 41 -7.10 19.65 -4.24
CA GLU A 41 -7.07 20.21 -2.88
C GLU A 41 -8.45 20.10 -2.21
N VAL A 42 -8.45 19.73 -0.93
CA VAL A 42 -9.65 19.59 -0.09
C VAL A 42 -9.38 20.16 1.30
N ALA A 43 -10.44 20.50 2.05
CA ALA A 43 -10.27 20.86 3.45
C ALA A 43 -10.16 19.61 4.33
N PHE A 44 -9.39 19.67 5.42
CA PHE A 44 -9.28 18.58 6.38
C PHE A 44 -10.64 18.14 6.96
N ARG A 45 -11.58 19.08 7.17
CA ARG A 45 -12.93 18.77 7.63
C ARG A 45 -13.75 17.91 6.65
N ASP A 46 -13.34 17.86 5.39
CA ASP A 46 -14.02 17.07 4.35
C ASP A 46 -13.49 15.62 4.31
N LEU A 47 -12.43 15.31 5.08
CA LEU A 47 -11.86 13.97 5.19
C LEU A 47 -12.71 13.11 6.16
N PRO A 48 -13.31 12.00 5.70
CA PRO A 48 -14.07 11.11 6.56
C PRO A 48 -13.23 10.58 7.73
N GLY A 49 -13.74 10.71 8.95
CA GLY A 49 -13.08 10.23 10.17
C GLY A 49 -12.00 11.16 10.75
N TRP A 50 -11.62 12.25 10.07
CA TRP A 50 -10.52 13.12 10.54
C TRP A 50 -10.72 13.71 11.94
N ALA A 51 -11.96 14.11 12.28
CA ALA A 51 -12.26 14.70 13.58
C ALA A 51 -12.16 13.70 14.73
N ASP A 52 -12.42 12.41 14.46
CA ASP A 52 -12.57 11.35 15.46
C ASP A 52 -11.34 10.45 15.55
N ASP A 53 -10.38 10.57 14.61
CA ASP A 53 -9.16 9.76 14.57
C ASP A 53 -8.18 10.09 15.72
N HIS A 54 -7.41 9.07 16.12
CA HIS A 54 -6.32 9.17 17.09
C HIS A 54 -5.04 9.67 16.40
N VAL A 55 -5.13 10.87 15.83
CA VAL A 55 -4.08 11.47 14.97
C VAL A 55 -2.72 11.59 15.68
N ALA A 56 -2.69 11.65 17.01
CA ALA A 56 -1.44 11.64 17.78
C ALA A 56 -0.59 10.37 17.52
N GLU A 57 -1.22 9.23 17.24
CA GLU A 57 -0.52 7.96 16.97
C GLU A 57 0.31 8.01 15.68
N ALA A 58 0.00 8.92 14.75
CA ALA A 58 0.77 9.10 13.51
C ALA A 58 2.10 9.85 13.75
N VAL A 59 2.18 10.72 14.76
CA VAL A 59 3.32 11.63 14.99
C VAL A 59 4.66 10.90 15.15
N PRO A 60 4.78 9.80 15.92
CA PRO A 60 6.05 9.07 16.04
C PRO A 60 6.55 8.49 14.70
N SER A 61 5.64 8.06 13.82
CA SER A 61 6.03 7.57 12.49
C SER A 61 6.52 8.72 11.59
N PHE A 62 5.86 9.88 11.66
CA PHE A 62 6.28 11.07 10.93
C PHE A 62 7.65 11.60 11.40
N LEU A 63 7.92 11.56 12.71
CA LEU A 63 9.23 11.93 13.26
C LEU A 63 10.36 11.00 12.76
N ARG A 64 10.11 9.69 12.64
CA ARG A 64 11.07 8.76 12.00
C ARG A 64 11.35 9.11 10.54
N SER A 65 10.34 9.56 9.80
CA SER A 65 10.54 10.08 8.44
C SER A 65 11.39 11.35 8.45
N CYS A 66 11.18 12.25 9.42
CA CYS A 66 11.98 13.47 9.60
C CYS A 66 13.47 13.20 9.84
N GLU A 67 13.83 12.12 10.53
CA GLU A 67 15.24 11.71 10.70
C GLU A 67 15.91 11.40 9.35
N LYS A 68 15.21 10.74 8.42
CA LYS A 68 15.72 10.47 7.07
C LYS A 68 15.77 11.73 6.22
N LEU A 69 14.72 12.55 6.28
CA LEU A 69 14.68 13.83 5.58
C LEU A 69 15.81 14.75 6.04
N ALA A 70 16.18 14.74 7.33
CA ALA A 70 17.29 15.50 7.89
C ALA A 70 18.65 15.19 7.24
N GLN A 71 18.83 13.99 6.71
CA GLN A 71 20.07 13.56 6.05
C GLN A 71 20.17 14.03 4.59
N LEU A 72 19.06 14.46 3.99
CA LEU A 72 19.02 14.92 2.62
C LEU A 72 19.49 16.37 2.50
N ALA A 73 20.23 16.68 1.44
CA ALA A 73 20.52 18.06 1.05
C ALA A 73 19.22 18.81 0.73
N ASP A 74 19.17 20.12 1.00
CA ASP A 74 17.94 20.92 0.92
C ASP A 74 17.24 20.95 -0.44
N GLY A 75 18.00 20.75 -1.52
CA GLY A 75 17.49 20.65 -2.89
C GLY A 75 17.17 19.22 -3.35
N ALA A 76 17.46 18.20 -2.53
CA ALA A 76 17.24 16.81 -2.92
C ALA A 76 15.73 16.51 -3.04
N PRO A 77 15.30 15.79 -4.09
CA PRO A 77 13.91 15.41 -4.27
C PRO A 77 13.48 14.38 -3.20
N VAL A 78 12.22 14.46 -2.80
CA VAL A 78 11.56 13.50 -1.90
C VAL A 78 10.58 12.66 -2.72
N GLY A 79 10.69 11.34 -2.63
CA GLY A 79 9.97 10.39 -3.49
C GLY A 79 10.76 10.03 -4.75
N SER A 80 10.47 8.86 -5.33
CA SER A 80 11.18 8.31 -6.50
C SER A 80 10.93 9.08 -7.79
N ASP A 81 9.79 9.74 -7.90
CA ASP A 81 9.33 10.61 -8.99
C ASP A 81 9.31 12.10 -8.58
N GLY A 82 9.77 12.42 -7.36
CA GLY A 82 9.87 13.78 -6.83
C GLY A 82 8.56 14.46 -6.42
N HIS A 83 7.43 13.73 -6.35
CA HIS A 83 6.13 14.33 -5.98
C HIS A 83 6.14 14.93 -4.56
N GLY A 84 7.04 14.48 -3.68
CA GLY A 84 7.21 15.01 -2.33
C GLY A 84 7.96 16.35 -2.28
N GLY A 85 8.31 16.94 -3.42
CA GLY A 85 9.03 18.20 -3.49
C GLY A 85 10.48 18.08 -3.03
N ALA A 86 11.04 19.16 -2.48
CA ALA A 86 12.42 19.21 -2.02
C ALA A 86 12.53 19.07 -0.51
N ALA A 87 13.60 18.43 -0.02
CA ALA A 87 13.81 18.16 1.40
C ALA A 87 13.67 19.40 2.31
N ARG A 88 14.08 20.60 1.84
CA ARG A 88 13.92 21.86 2.62
C ARG A 88 12.46 22.19 2.97
N GLN A 89 11.49 21.80 2.13
CA GLN A 89 10.08 22.11 2.33
C GLN A 89 9.52 21.38 3.56
N TRP A 90 10.10 20.22 3.91
CA TRP A 90 9.70 19.41 5.05
C TRP A 90 10.23 19.92 6.40
N ARG A 91 11.23 20.82 6.40
CA ARG A 91 11.92 21.25 7.63
C ARG A 91 10.98 21.92 8.63
N LYS A 92 10.02 22.71 8.15
CA LYS A 92 9.05 23.42 9.00
C LYS A 92 8.11 22.42 9.69
N ALA A 93 7.50 21.53 8.92
CA ALA A 93 6.64 20.46 9.44
C ALA A 93 7.37 19.58 10.45
N CYS A 94 8.62 19.18 10.18
CA CYS A 94 9.41 18.37 11.13
C CYS A 94 9.66 19.09 12.46
N ARG A 95 9.96 20.39 12.44
CA ARG A 95 10.12 21.16 13.69
C ARG A 95 8.81 21.35 14.45
N ALA A 96 7.69 21.48 13.74
CA ALA A 96 6.37 21.60 14.35
C ALA A 96 5.95 20.28 15.01
N ALA A 97 6.11 19.16 14.30
CA ALA A 97 5.82 17.82 14.82
C ALA A 97 6.63 17.49 16.09
N ALA A 98 7.90 17.90 16.16
CA ALA A 98 8.75 17.68 17.34
C ALA A 98 8.27 18.42 18.62
N ARG A 99 7.28 19.33 18.50
CA ARG A 99 6.69 20.08 19.62
C ARG A 99 5.32 19.55 20.04
N VAL A 100 4.76 18.58 19.29
CA VAL A 100 3.46 17.99 19.62
C VAL A 100 3.62 17.16 20.89
N ALA A 101 2.79 17.44 21.89
CA ALA A 101 2.74 16.63 23.11
C ALA A 101 2.26 15.21 22.77
N ALA A 102 2.86 14.20 23.41
CA ALA A 102 2.42 12.81 23.28
C ALA A 102 0.92 12.70 23.60
N ASP A 103 0.23 11.83 22.88
CA ASP A 103 -1.19 11.48 23.08
C ASP A 103 -2.18 12.67 22.99
N SER A 104 -1.78 13.78 22.37
CA SER A 104 -2.63 14.95 22.18
C SER A 104 -3.14 15.06 20.74
N ASP A 105 -4.30 14.44 20.45
CA ASP A 105 -4.91 14.47 19.12
C ASP A 105 -5.24 15.90 18.66
N ALA A 106 -5.64 16.78 19.58
CA ALA A 106 -5.89 18.19 19.27
C ALA A 106 -4.63 18.93 18.81
N ALA A 107 -3.50 18.73 19.49
CA ALA A 107 -2.23 19.33 19.08
C ALA A 107 -1.70 18.72 17.77
N ALA A 108 -1.87 17.41 17.60
CA ALA A 108 -1.49 16.71 16.37
C ALA A 108 -2.31 17.20 15.17
N ARG A 109 -3.64 17.29 15.28
CA ARG A 109 -4.51 17.84 14.23
C ARG A 109 -4.14 19.27 13.87
N ALA A 110 -3.98 20.15 14.88
CA ALA A 110 -3.58 21.53 14.63
C ALA A 110 -2.23 21.62 13.89
N MET A 111 -1.27 20.74 14.22
CA MET A 111 0.01 20.68 13.53
C MET A 111 -0.15 20.25 12.07
N PHE A 112 -0.87 19.16 11.78
CA PHE A 112 -1.08 18.69 10.41
C PHE A 112 -1.86 19.71 9.57
N GLU A 113 -2.92 20.31 10.13
CA GLU A 113 -3.72 21.35 9.46
C GLU A 113 -2.95 22.64 9.19
N THR A 114 -1.94 22.95 10.02
CA THR A 114 -1.09 24.15 9.84
C THR A 114 0.06 23.93 8.85
N GLU A 115 0.62 22.72 8.82
CA GLU A 115 1.85 22.43 8.10
C GLU A 115 1.61 21.73 6.75
N PHE A 116 0.41 21.23 6.50
CA PHE A 116 0.05 20.50 5.29
C PHE A 116 -1.24 21.01 4.65
N VAL A 117 -1.37 20.70 3.36
CA VAL A 117 -2.59 20.85 2.58
C VAL A 117 -3.09 19.45 2.24
N ALA A 118 -4.37 19.18 2.48
CA ALA A 118 -4.97 17.90 2.14
C ALA A 118 -5.33 17.85 0.65
N TYR A 119 -5.06 16.71 0.01
CA TYR A 119 -5.42 16.46 -1.39
C TYR A 119 -6.22 15.17 -1.48
N ALA A 120 -7.36 15.20 -2.17
CA ALA A 120 -8.04 14.02 -2.64
C ALA A 120 -7.28 13.45 -3.85
N ALA A 121 -6.83 12.20 -3.73
CA ALA A 121 -6.18 11.46 -4.81
C ALA A 121 -7.22 10.73 -5.66
N SER A 122 -7.08 10.80 -6.98
CA SER A 122 -7.92 10.05 -7.92
C SER A 122 -7.06 9.43 -9.02
N GLY A 123 -7.45 8.23 -9.45
CA GLY A 123 -6.93 7.56 -10.63
C GLY A 123 -7.78 7.85 -11.87
N THR A 124 -7.40 7.26 -13.01
CA THR A 124 -8.14 7.38 -14.28
C THR A 124 -9.57 6.85 -14.19
N ALA A 125 -9.82 5.85 -13.34
CA ALA A 125 -11.15 5.29 -13.09
C ALA A 125 -11.95 6.01 -11.99
N GLY A 126 -11.38 7.07 -11.38
CA GLY A 126 -12.02 7.85 -10.31
C GLY A 126 -11.30 7.75 -8.95
N PRO A 127 -11.97 8.19 -7.86
CA PRO A 127 -11.34 8.31 -6.53
C PRO A 127 -11.26 7.00 -5.74
N THR A 128 -11.95 5.94 -6.19
CA THR A 128 -12.00 4.66 -5.48
C THR A 128 -10.79 3.80 -5.81
N GLY A 129 -9.93 3.59 -4.81
CA GLY A 129 -8.78 2.68 -4.88
C GLY A 129 -8.99 1.37 -4.12
N LYS A 130 -8.14 0.37 -4.37
CA LYS A 130 -8.09 -0.89 -3.61
C LYS A 130 -7.08 -0.77 -2.46
N LEU A 131 -7.54 -0.93 -1.21
CA LEU A 131 -6.68 -1.04 -0.05
C LEU A 131 -6.33 -2.51 0.21
N THR A 132 -5.03 -2.82 0.35
CA THR A 132 -4.53 -4.16 0.69
C THR A 132 -3.59 -4.06 1.89
N GLY A 133 -3.53 -5.12 2.71
CA GLY A 133 -2.62 -5.20 3.84
C GLY A 133 -1.41 -6.10 3.55
N TYR A 134 -0.29 -5.81 4.19
CA TYR A 134 0.86 -6.72 4.29
C TYR A 134 1.31 -6.77 5.76
N TYR A 135 2.00 -7.85 6.13
CA TYR A 135 2.66 -7.98 7.43
C TYR A 135 4.00 -8.69 7.27
N VAL A 136 4.88 -8.54 8.26
CA VAL A 136 6.14 -9.29 8.31
C VAL A 136 5.91 -10.50 9.20
N ALA A 137 6.05 -11.69 8.62
CA ALA A 137 5.91 -12.94 9.37
C ALA A 137 7.12 -13.19 10.28
N GLU A 138 6.86 -13.60 11.51
CA GLU A 138 7.90 -14.05 12.43
C GLU A 138 8.24 -15.53 12.16
N ILE A 139 9.54 -15.84 12.06
CA ILE A 139 10.04 -17.20 11.82
C ILE A 139 11.07 -17.56 12.89
N HIS A 140 10.85 -18.68 13.57
CA HIS A 140 11.82 -19.28 14.47
C HIS A 140 12.79 -20.16 13.66
N ALA A 141 14.00 -19.68 13.41
CA ALA A 141 15.02 -20.39 12.63
C ALA A 141 16.35 -20.53 13.40
N SER A 142 17.17 -21.52 13.01
CA SER A 142 18.52 -21.73 13.54
C SER A 142 19.52 -21.86 12.40
N LYS A 143 20.72 -21.28 12.55
CA LYS A 143 21.78 -21.22 11.52
C LYS A 143 22.53 -22.55 11.29
N LYS A 144 21.94 -23.72 11.59
CA LYS A 144 22.66 -25.00 11.51
C LYS A 144 23.29 -25.23 10.13
#